data_AF-A0A268RF00-F1
#
_entry.id   AF-A0A268RF00-F1
#
_cell.length_a   1.000
_cell.length_b   1.000
_cell.length_c   1.000
_cell.angle_alpha   90.00
_cell.angle_beta   90.00
_cell.angle_gamma   90.00
#
_symmetry.space_group_name_H-M   'P 1'
#
loop_
_entity.id
_entity.type
_entity.pdbx_description
1 polymer ?
#
loop_
_entity_poly.entity_id
_entity_poly.type
_entity_poly.pdbx_seq_one_letter_code
_entity_poly.pdbx_strand_id
1 'polypeptide(L)'
;TVAATSVSREEAPKAVSKVIMGVSAGMILGVPITNFIANQTSIQMSILFFAIVNIIAFVATLIFVPSLPVNERLSYGAQISVLKKPIVWIAIATVV
;
A
#
# COMPACT_ATOMS: atom_id res chain seq x y z
N THR A 1 8.35 -7.63 -2.41
CA THR A 1 7.65 -6.33 -2.30
C THR A 1 8.68 -5.22 -2.37
N VAL A 2 8.36 -4.05 -2.94
CA VAL A 2 9.34 -2.95 -3.15
C VAL A 2 10.14 -2.63 -1.88
N ALA A 3 9.46 -2.50 -0.73
CA ALA A 3 10.13 -2.24 0.55
C ALA A 3 11.16 -3.31 0.97
N ALA A 4 10.93 -4.58 0.64
CA ALA A 4 11.85 -5.67 0.94
C ALA A 4 13.05 -5.71 -0.01
N THR A 5 12.88 -5.24 -1.24
CA THR A 5 13.95 -5.19 -2.26
C THR A 5 14.78 -3.90 -2.20
N SER A 6 14.31 -2.91 -1.43
CA SER A 6 15.00 -1.63 -1.22
C SER A 6 16.01 -1.64 -0.06
N VAL A 7 16.13 -2.74 0.68
CA VAL A 7 17.06 -2.90 1.82
C VAL A 7 17.82 -4.23 1.72
N SER A 8 18.81 -4.45 2.60
CA SER A 8 19.51 -5.74 2.67
C SER A 8 18.56 -6.87 3.09
N ARG A 9 18.90 -8.13 2.77
CA ARG A 9 18.03 -9.29 3.03
C ARG A 9 17.70 -9.45 4.52
N GLU A 10 18.64 -9.10 5.38
CA GLU A 10 18.52 -9.16 6.83
C GLU A 10 17.52 -8.11 7.36
N GLU A 11 17.41 -6.96 6.69
CA GLU A 11 16.52 -5.87 7.07
C GLU A 11 15.15 -5.91 6.37
N ALA A 12 14.99 -6.77 5.35
CA ALA A 12 13.76 -6.87 4.57
C ALA A 12 12.50 -7.10 5.43
N PRO A 13 12.48 -7.99 6.44
CA PRO A 13 11.31 -8.13 7.31
C PRO A 13 11.00 -6.84 8.08
N LYS A 14 12.04 -6.13 8.55
CA LYS A 14 11.90 -4.88 9.29
C LYS A 14 11.35 -3.75 8.42
N ALA A 15 11.80 -3.66 7.17
CA ALA A 15 11.29 -2.69 6.21
C ALA A 15 9.80 -2.93 5.89
N VAL A 16 9.42 -4.19 5.68
CA VAL A 16 8.02 -4.57 5.47
C VAL A 16 7.17 -4.23 6.70
N SER A 17 7.63 -4.57 7.91
CA SER A 17 6.92 -4.25 9.16
C SER A 17 6.67 -2.76 9.35
N LYS A 18 7.62 -1.89 8.98
CA LYS A 18 7.44 -0.43 9.03
C LYS A 18 6.32 0.04 8.09
N VAL A 19 6.25 -0.50 6.87
CA VAL A 19 5.19 -0.17 5.92
C VAL A 19 3.83 -0.60 6.44
N ILE A 20 3.72 -1.83 6.95
CA ILE A 20 2.46 -2.36 7.51
C ILE A 20 2.02 -1.54 8.73
N MET A 21 2.95 -1.16 9.61
CA MET A 21 2.64 -0.29 10.74
C MET A 21 2.05 1.06 10.28
N GLY A 22 2.61 1.67 9.23
CA GLY A 22 2.08 2.90 8.63
C GLY A 22 0.67 2.72 8.08
N VAL A 23 0.41 1.63 7.36
CA VAL A 23 -0.92 1.30 6.81
C VAL A 23 -1.94 1.11 7.94
N SER A 24 -1.61 0.32 8.97
CA SER A 24 -2.49 0.08 10.12
C SER A 24 -2.80 1.37 10.88
N ALA A 25 -1.78 2.20 11.15
CA ALA A 25 -1.98 3.49 11.81
C ALA A 25 -2.88 4.41 10.98
N GLY A 26 -2.65 4.47 9.65
CA GLY A 26 -3.48 5.25 8.74
C GLY A 26 -4.93 4.78 8.70
N MET A 27 -5.18 3.47 8.69
CA MET A 27 -6.53 2.91 8.70
C MET A 27 -7.26 3.20 10.02
N ILE A 28 -6.60 3.02 11.17
CA ILE A 28 -7.20 3.18 12.49
C ILE A 28 -7.46 4.66 12.81
N LEU A 29 -6.49 5.53 12.53
CA LEU A 29 -6.58 6.95 12.88
C LEU A 29 -7.26 7.80 11.79
N GLY A 30 -7.19 7.36 10.53
CA GLY A 30 -7.76 8.10 9.40
C GLY A 30 -9.25 8.33 9.55
N VAL A 31 -10.01 7.28 9.89
CA VAL A 31 -11.48 7.36 10.00
C VAL A 31 -11.93 8.33 11.10
N PRO A 32 -11.40 8.31 12.33
CA PRO A 32 -11.70 9.32 13.35
C PRO A 32 -11.36 10.75 12.93
N ILE A 33 -10.17 10.97 12.34
CA ILE A 33 -9.72 12.31 11.92
C ILE A 33 -10.66 12.86 10.84
N THR A 34 -10.99 12.05 9.83
CA THR A 34 -11.90 12.49 8.76
C THR A 34 -13.31 12.74 9.28
N ASN A 35 -13.81 11.90 10.20
CA ASN A 35 -15.12 12.13 10.82
C ASN A 35 -15.14 13.39 11.67
N PHE A 36 -14.08 13.68 12.42
CA PHE A 36 -13.97 14.91 13.20
C PHE A 36 -14.01 16.15 12.32
N ILE A 37 -13.25 16.15 11.22
CA ILE A 37 -13.25 17.25 10.24
C ILE A 37 -14.64 17.39 9.60
N ALA A 38 -15.27 16.28 9.20
CA ALA A 38 -16.59 16.29 8.56
C ALA A 38 -17.66 16.87 9.47
N ASN A 39 -17.67 16.47 10.74
CA ASN A 39 -18.66 16.90 11.73
C ASN A 39 -18.49 18.36 12.15
N GLN A 40 -17.25 18.85 12.27
CA GLN A 40 -17.00 20.22 12.73
C GLN A 40 -17.02 21.26 11.61
N THR A 41 -16.79 20.85 10.36
CA THR A 41 -16.68 21.79 9.23
C THR A 41 -17.62 21.39 8.09
N SER A 42 -17.22 20.41 7.29
CA SER A 42 -17.99 19.84 6.18
C SER A 42 -17.27 18.60 5.64
N ILE A 43 -18.04 17.74 4.97
CA ILE A 43 -17.52 16.62 4.18
C ILE A 43 -16.49 17.10 3.13
N GLN A 44 -16.72 18.28 2.53
CA GLN A 44 -15.80 18.85 1.53
C GLN A 44 -14.41 19.10 2.11
N MET A 45 -14.32 19.58 3.36
CA MET A 45 -13.05 19.80 4.04
C MET A 45 -12.32 18.49 4.37
N SER A 46 -13.07 17.42 4.63
CA SER A 46 -12.50 16.09 4.87
C SER A 46 -11.89 15.50 3.60
N ILE A 47 -12.57 15.68 2.46
CA ILE A 47 -12.06 15.27 1.15
C ILE A 47 -10.83 16.11 0.78
N LEU A 48 -10.85 17.43 1.04
CA LEU A 48 -9.70 18.29 0.81
C LEU A 48 -8.48 17.87 1.66
N PHE A 49 -8.69 17.54 2.92
CA PHE A 49 -7.65 16.98 3.79
C PHE A 49 -7.03 15.71 3.17
N PHE A 50 -7.86 14.77 2.71
CA PHE A 50 -7.37 13.56 2.05
C PHE A 50 -6.58 13.87 0.78
N ALA A 51 -7.04 14.82 -0.03
CA ALA A 51 -6.33 15.26 -1.22
C ALA A 51 -4.94 15.83 -0.89
N ILE A 52 -4.84 16.69 0.13
CA ILE A 52 -3.56 17.26 0.57
C ILE A 52 -2.60 16.16 1.02
N VAL A 53 -3.05 15.22 1.85
CA VAL A 53 -2.21 14.10 2.32
C VAL A 53 -1.72 13.25 1.15
N ASN A 54 -2.57 12.98 0.16
CA ASN A 54 -2.17 12.23 -1.05
C ASN A 54 -1.16 13.00 -1.91
N ILE A 55 -1.32 14.31 -2.05
CA ILE A 55 -0.35 15.15 -2.76
C ILE A 55 1.01 15.08 -2.07
N ILE A 56 1.05 15.18 -0.73
CA ILE A 56 2.29 15.05 0.05
C ILE A 56 2.93 13.67 -0.19
N ALA A 57 2.14 12.60 -0.12
CA ALA A 57 2.63 11.24 -0.37
C ALA A 57 3.16 11.06 -1.80
N PHE A 58 2.49 11.67 -2.78
CA PHE A 58 2.91 11.65 -4.18
C PHE A 58 4.23 12.37 -4.39
N VAL A 59 4.38 13.60 -3.85
CA VAL A 59 5.63 14.37 -3.92
C VAL A 59 6.77 13.62 -3.23
N ALA A 60 6.52 13.06 -2.04
CA ALA A 60 7.52 12.24 -1.36
C ALA A 60 7.92 11.02 -2.19
N THR A 61 6.97 10.37 -2.86
CA THR A 61 7.26 9.24 -3.75
C THR A 61 8.15 9.67 -4.91
N LEU A 62 7.87 10.80 -5.56
CA LEU A 62 8.68 11.31 -6.67
C LEU A 62 10.12 11.65 -6.27
N ILE A 63 10.32 12.17 -5.05
CA ILE A 63 11.65 12.60 -4.58
C ILE A 63 12.46 11.41 -4.03
N PHE A 64 11.81 10.52 -3.27
CA PHE A 64 12.52 9.49 -2.50
C PHE A 64 12.52 8.10 -3.12
N VAL A 65 11.59 7.77 -4.02
CA VAL A 65 11.53 6.43 -4.64
C VAL A 65 12.34 6.44 -5.93
N PRO A 66 13.47 5.71 -5.99
CA PRO A 66 14.28 5.63 -7.20
C PRO A 66 13.56 4.84 -8.30
N SER A 67 13.90 5.12 -9.56
CA SER A 67 13.44 4.33 -10.71
C SER A 67 13.84 2.87 -10.55
N LEU A 68 12.86 2.00 -10.33
CA LEU A 68 13.07 0.55 -10.19
C LEU A 68 13.25 -0.05 -11.59
N PRO A 69 14.42 -0.65 -11.90
CA PRO A 69 14.63 -1.27 -13.20
C PRO A 69 13.71 -2.48 -13.35
N VAL A 70 12.76 -2.41 -14.27
CA VAL A 70 11.94 -3.56 -14.68
C VAL A 70 12.81 -4.42 -15.58
N ASN A 71 13.55 -5.36 -14.98
CA ASN A 71 14.48 -6.22 -15.69
C ASN A 71 13.76 -7.15 -16.69
N GLU A 72 12.52 -7.59 -16.40
CA GLU A 72 11.74 -8.44 -17.29
C GLU A 72 10.24 -8.14 -17.16
N ARG A 73 9.55 -7.95 -18.29
CA ARG A 73 8.09 -7.93 -18.32
C ARG A 73 7.59 -9.35 -18.17
N LEU A 74 7.06 -9.70 -17.00
CA LEU A 74 6.35 -10.96 -16.82
C LEU A 74 5.18 -11.02 -17.82
N SER A 75 5.14 -12.08 -18.64
CA SER A 75 4.01 -12.30 -19.54
C SER A 75 2.72 -12.49 -18.73
N TYR A 76 1.62 -11.85 -19.16
CA TYR A 76 0.30 -12.00 -18.54
C TYR A 76 -0.13 -13.47 -18.42
N GLY A 77 0.27 -14.33 -19.37
CA GLY A 77 0.02 -15.77 -19.31
C GLY A 77 0.74 -16.48 -18.16
N ALA A 78 1.94 -16.02 -17.81
CA ALA A 78 2.69 -16.54 -16.65
C ALA A 78 2.03 -16.11 -15.32
N GLN A 79 1.43 -14.92 -15.25
CA GLN A 79 0.69 -14.47 -14.07
C GLN A 79 -0.61 -15.26 -13.85
N ILE A 80 -1.39 -15.47 -14.92
CA ILE A 80 -2.63 -16.27 -14.85
C ILE A 80 -2.33 -17.73 -14.51
N SER A 81 -1.15 -18.25 -14.88
CA SER A 81 -0.74 -19.62 -14.53
C SER A 81 -0.71 -19.88 -13.02
N VAL A 82 -0.55 -18.84 -12.18
CA VAL A 82 -0.55 -18.96 -10.71
C VAL A 82 -1.93 -19.43 -10.20
N LEU A 83 -3.02 -19.03 -10.85
CA LEU A 83 -4.38 -19.48 -10.52
C LEU A 83 -4.60 -20.97 -10.79
N LYS A 84 -3.72 -21.64 -11.54
CA LYS A 84 -3.82 -23.10 -11.73
C LYS A 84 -3.42 -23.88 -10.49
N LYS A 85 -2.78 -23.25 -9.50
CA LYS A 85 -2.34 -23.93 -8.28
C LYS A 85 -3.54 -24.15 -7.34
N PRO A 86 -3.86 -25.40 -6.95
CA PRO A 86 -5.02 -25.69 -6.10
C PRO A 86 -4.94 -25.02 -4.72
N ILE A 87 -3.72 -24.83 -4.18
CA ILE A 87 -3.50 -24.11 -2.93
C ILE A 87 -4.00 -22.66 -2.96
N VAL A 88 -3.97 -22.00 -4.13
CA VAL A 88 -4.46 -20.63 -4.29
C VAL A 88 -5.98 -20.61 -4.11
N TRP A 89 -6.69 -21.59 -4.67
CA TRP A 89 -8.13 -21.72 -4.51
C TRP A 89 -8.53 -22.06 -3.09
N ILE A 90 -7.82 -22.98 -2.44
CA ILE A 90 -8.04 -23.31 -1.02
C ILE A 90 -7.83 -22.06 -0.16
N ALA A 91 -6.78 -21.27 -0.40
CA ALA A 91 -6.52 -20.04 0.33
C ALA A 91 -7.64 -19.00 0.14
N ILE A 92 -8.14 -18.82 -1.10
CA ILE A 92 -9.27 -17.91 -1.38
C ILE A 92 -10.55 -18.40 -0.67
N ALA A 93 -10.88 -19.68 -0.79
CA ALA A 93 -12.08 -20.27 -0.23
C ALA A 93 -12.09 -20.33 1.31
N THR A 94 -10.92 -20.19 1.96
CA THR A 94 -10.81 -20.14 3.43
C THR A 94 -11.03 -18.72 3.97
N VAL A 95 -10.74 -17.69 3.16
CA VAL A 95 -10.87 -16.28 3.56
C VAL A 95 -12.30 -15.75 3.34
N VAL A 96 -13.01 -16.29 2.35
CA VAL A 96 -14.43 -16.03 2.07
C VAL A 96 -15.30 -16.89 2.97
#